data_AF-A0A432T1H5-F1
#
_entry.id   AF-A0A432T1H5-F1
#
_cell.length_a   1.000
_cell.length_b   1.000
_cell.length_c   1.000
_cell.angle_alpha   90.00
_cell.angle_beta   90.00
_cell.angle_gamma   90.00
#
_symmetry.space_group_name_H-M   'P 1'
#
loop_
_entity.id
_entity.type
_entity.pdbx_description
1 polymer ?
#
loop_
_entity_poly.entity_id
_entity_poly.type
_entity_poly.pdbx_seq_one_letter_code
_entity_poly.pdbx_strand_id
1 'polypeptide(L)'
;MNGLMIKSLAFAAILIVATIAVVMNLNIDVTSDSVNAITMAGAIAIAVITAAVSVKYINQMKTDTASGQLADENWDGIGEYENELPSGWAYSFLAVFLWSMWYGFFGYPVNAYS
;
A
#
# COMPACT_ATOMS: atom_id res chain seq x y z
N MET A 1 4.66 -10.53 -18.54
CA MET A 1 4.16 -9.27 -17.95
C MET A 1 3.68 -8.35 -19.08
N ASN A 2 2.51 -7.72 -18.96
CA ASN A 2 2.05 -6.75 -19.97
C ASN A 2 3.03 -5.56 -20.04
N GLY A 3 3.17 -4.93 -21.21
CA GLY A 3 4.05 -3.77 -21.44
C GLY A 3 3.80 -2.63 -20.44
N LEU A 4 2.57 -2.44 -19.96
CA LEU A 4 2.27 -1.47 -18.89
C LEU A 4 2.99 -1.81 -17.58
N MET A 5 3.05 -3.09 -17.21
CA MET A 5 3.71 -3.55 -15.99
C MET A 5 5.22 -3.40 -16.07
N ILE A 6 5.80 -3.70 -17.23
CA ILE A 6 7.23 -3.49 -17.48
C ILE A 6 7.59 -2.00 -17.34
N LYS A 7 6.82 -1.11 -17.99
CA LYS A 7 7.06 0.34 -17.91
C LYS A 7 6.92 0.89 -16.50
N SER A 8 5.92 0.42 -15.75
CA SER A 8 5.70 0.89 -14.37
C SER A 8 6.78 0.39 -13.41
N LEU A 9 7.21 -0.87 -13.50
CA LEU A 9 8.32 -1.37 -12.68
C LEU A 9 9.65 -0.71 -13.07
N ALA A 10 9.87 -0.42 -14.35
CA ALA A 10 11.02 0.37 -14.79
C ALA A 10 10.99 1.78 -14.18
N PHE A 11 9.83 2.43 -14.14
CA PHE A 11 9.66 3.72 -13.46
C PHE A 11 9.95 3.62 -11.96
N ALA A 12 9.43 2.59 -11.27
CA ALA A 12 9.75 2.36 -9.86
C ALA A 12 11.24 2.14 -9.62
N ALA A 13 11.92 1.39 -10.49
CA ALA A 13 13.36 1.19 -10.43
C ALA A 13 14.13 2.51 -10.60
N ILE A 14 13.72 3.37 -11.53
CA ILE A 14 14.30 4.70 -11.70
C ILE A 14 14.13 5.55 -10.44
N LEU A 15 12.94 5.54 -9.83
CA LEU A 15 12.69 6.24 -8.57
C LEU A 15 13.59 5.72 -7.44
N ILE A 16 13.73 4.40 -7.31
CA ILE A 16 14.60 3.79 -6.30
C ILE A 16 16.06 4.20 -6.53
N VAL A 17 16.55 4.15 -7.77
CA VAL A 17 17.92 4.57 -8.11
C VAL A 17 18.12 6.05 -7.80
N ALA A 18 17.15 6.91 -8.12
CA ALA A 18 17.21 8.33 -7.79
C ALA A 18 17.26 8.56 -6.28
N THR A 19 16.45 7.83 -5.49
CA THR A 19 16.50 7.87 -4.03
C THR A 19 17.87 7.44 -3.50
N ILE A 20 18.43 6.32 -3.99
CA ILE A 20 19.77 5.87 -3.60
C ILE A 20 20.82 6.94 -3.91
N ALA A 21 20.78 7.55 -5.09
CA ALA A 21 21.72 8.58 -5.49
C ALA A 21 21.67 9.81 -4.56
N VAL A 22 20.47 10.24 -4.15
CA VAL A 22 20.30 11.33 -3.18
C VAL A 22 20.85 10.95 -1.81
N VAL A 23 20.53 9.74 -1.31
CA VAL A 23 21.01 9.25 -0.02
C VAL A 23 22.54 9.19 0.02
N MET A 24 23.18 8.72 -1.06
CA MET A 24 24.63 8.70 -1.19
C MET A 24 25.25 10.11 -1.21
N ASN A 25 24.59 11.09 -1.83
CA ASN A 25 25.05 12.48 -1.86
C ASN A 25 24.98 13.14 -0.46
N LEU A 26 23.97 12.78 0.33
CA LEU A 26 23.79 13.29 1.68
C LEU A 26 24.73 12.67 2.72
N ASN A 27 25.63 11.76 2.32
CA ASN A 27 26.55 11.05 3.22
C ASN A 27 25.83 10.33 4.39
N ILE A 28 24.60 9.87 4.16
CA ILE A 28 23.84 9.10 5.14
C ILE A 28 24.33 7.65 5.13
N ASP A 29 24.75 7.15 6.29
CA ASP A 29 25.00 5.72 6.45
C ASP A 29 23.67 5.00 6.72
N VAL A 30 23.17 4.30 5.70
CA VAL A 30 21.90 3.57 5.75
C VAL A 30 21.99 2.35 6.68
N THR A 31 23.20 1.83 6.91
CA THR A 31 23.41 0.59 7.65
C THR A 31 23.86 0.80 9.10
N SER A 32 24.23 2.02 9.47
CA SER A 32 24.74 2.33 10.82
C SER A 32 23.67 2.32 11.90
N ASP A 33 22.41 2.57 11.57
CA ASP A 33 21.30 2.50 12.52
C ASP A 33 20.02 1.90 11.93
N SER A 34 19.18 1.39 12.83
CA SER A 34 17.95 0.69 12.46
C SER A 34 16.89 1.60 11.82
N VAL A 35 16.88 2.89 12.16
CA VAL A 35 15.87 3.83 11.65
C VAL A 35 16.17 4.16 10.18
N ASN A 36 17.42 4.44 9.84
CA ASN A 36 17.83 4.67 8.46
C ASN A 36 17.62 3.43 7.60
N ALA A 37 17.98 2.25 8.11
CA ALA A 37 17.79 0.98 7.40
C ALA A 37 16.30 0.69 7.10
N ILE A 38 15.42 0.83 8.11
CA ILE A 38 13.98 0.62 7.94
C ILE A 38 13.36 1.68 7.02
N THR A 39 13.81 2.93 7.11
CA THR A 39 13.34 4.01 6.24
C THR A 39 13.66 3.71 4.78
N MET A 40 14.89 3.27 4.49
CA MET A 40 15.28 2.91 3.13
C MET A 40 14.52 1.68 2.61
N ALA A 41 14.37 0.65 3.44
CA ALA A 41 13.57 -0.52 3.10
C ALA A 41 12.10 -0.16 2.81
N GLY A 42 11.52 0.72 3.63
CA GLY A 42 10.17 1.24 3.45
C GLY A 42 10.00 2.03 2.15
N ALA A 43 10.97 2.88 1.81
CA ALA A 43 10.94 3.64 0.55
C ALA A 43 10.95 2.72 -0.67
N ILE A 44 11.81 1.68 -0.67
CA ILE A 44 11.85 0.66 -1.74
C ILE A 44 10.52 -0.10 -1.80
N ALA A 45 10.01 -0.56 -0.66
CA ALA A 45 8.76 -1.30 -0.59
C ALA A 45 7.59 -0.47 -1.14
N ILE A 46 7.46 0.79 -0.75
CA ILE A 46 6.41 1.70 -1.22
C ILE A 46 6.49 1.87 -2.74
N ALA A 47 7.68 2.13 -3.29
CA ALA A 47 7.84 2.34 -4.73
C ALA A 47 7.42 1.10 -5.54
N VAL A 48 7.87 -0.10 -5.12
CA VAL A 48 7.56 -1.36 -5.83
C VAL A 48 6.09 -1.72 -5.68
N ILE A 49 5.55 -1.69 -4.45
CA ILE A 49 4.16 -2.09 -4.18
C ILE A 49 3.20 -1.14 -4.91
N THR A 50 3.45 0.17 -4.86
CA THR A 50 2.59 1.17 -5.53
C THR A 50 2.54 0.93 -7.03
N ALA A 51 3.69 0.73 -7.67
CA ALA A 51 3.77 0.46 -9.11
C ALA A 51 3.05 -0.85 -9.48
N ALA A 52 3.31 -1.92 -8.74
CA ALA A 52 2.71 -3.23 -9.00
C ALA A 52 1.18 -3.21 -8.82
N VAL A 53 0.69 -2.64 -7.72
CA VAL A 53 -0.74 -2.57 -7.39
C VAL A 53 -1.48 -1.66 -8.37
N SER A 54 -0.93 -0.49 -8.67
CA SER A 54 -1.55 0.45 -9.61
C SER A 54 -1.71 -0.17 -10.99
N VAL A 55 -0.68 -0.84 -11.52
CA VAL A 55 -0.79 -1.51 -12.82
C VAL A 55 -1.75 -2.69 -12.79
N LYS A 56 -1.76 -3.47 -11.71
CA LYS A 56 -2.72 -4.56 -11.54
C LYS A 56 -4.14 -4.02 -11.71
N TYR A 57 -4.51 -2.97 -10.98
CA TYR A 57 -5.85 -2.39 -11.05
C TYR A 57 -6.14 -1.70 -12.39
N ILE A 58 -5.16 -1.00 -12.99
CA ILE A 58 -5.35 -0.42 -14.33
C ILE A 58 -5.61 -1.50 -15.39
N ASN A 59 -4.95 -2.65 -15.30
CA ASN A 59 -5.21 -3.76 -16.21
C ASN A 59 -6.59 -4.36 -15.95
N GLN A 60 -6.98 -4.55 -14.69
CA GLN A 60 -8.31 -5.05 -14.33
C GLN A 60 -9.42 -4.13 -14.87
N MET A 61 -9.30 -2.81 -14.71
CA MET A 61 -10.30 -1.86 -15.25
C MET A 61 -10.50 -1.95 -16.77
N LYS A 62 -9.53 -2.48 -17.52
CA LYS A 62 -9.62 -2.60 -18.99
C LYS A 62 -10.31 -3.87 -19.46
N THR A 63 -10.31 -4.92 -18.64
CA THR A 63 -10.69 -6.27 -19.08
C THR A 63 -11.71 -6.94 -18.20
N ASP A 64 -11.89 -6.46 -16.97
CA ASP A 64 -12.74 -7.07 -15.97
C ASP A 64 -14.16 -6.48 -16.05
N THR A 65 -15.16 -7.34 -15.97
CA THR A 65 -16.58 -6.95 -15.93
C THR A 65 -17.19 -7.47 -14.64
N ALA A 66 -17.94 -6.62 -13.95
CA ALA A 66 -18.61 -7.01 -12.73
C ALA A 66 -19.62 -8.13 -13.03
N SER A 67 -19.48 -9.25 -12.31
CA SER A 67 -20.27 -10.48 -12.48
C SER A 67 -20.98 -10.91 -11.19
N GLY A 68 -21.04 -10.02 -10.20
CA GLY A 68 -21.67 -10.29 -8.90
C GLY A 68 -23.19 -10.32 -8.97
N GLN A 69 -23.81 -10.92 -7.96
CA GLN A 69 -25.24 -10.83 -7.74
C GLN A 69 -25.61 -9.40 -7.36
N LEU A 70 -26.65 -8.87 -8.00
CA LEU A 70 -27.25 -7.60 -7.58
C LEU A 70 -28.26 -7.86 -6.47
N ALA A 71 -28.37 -6.94 -5.53
CA ALA A 71 -29.44 -6.91 -4.56
C ALA A 71 -30.80 -6.74 -5.28
N ASP A 72 -31.87 -7.25 -4.66
CA ASP A 72 -33.22 -7.16 -5.22
C ASP A 72 -33.72 -5.71 -5.34
N GLU A 73 -33.17 -4.81 -4.51
CA GLU A 73 -33.53 -3.39 -4.50
C GLU A 73 -32.82 -2.60 -5.60
N ASN A 74 -33.57 -1.71 -6.25
CA ASN A 74 -33.06 -0.83 -7.30
C ASN A 74 -33.52 0.61 -7.07
N TRP A 75 -32.57 1.53 -7.20
CA TRP A 75 -32.79 2.95 -6.98
C TRP A 75 -32.41 3.71 -8.26
N ASP A 76 -33.41 4.21 -9.00
CA ASP A 76 -33.21 4.96 -10.25
C ASP A 76 -32.37 4.20 -11.31
N GLY A 77 -32.65 2.91 -11.48
CA GLY A 77 -31.90 2.05 -12.39
C GLY A 77 -30.55 1.58 -11.83
N ILE A 78 -30.13 2.02 -10.65
CA ILE A 78 -28.89 1.62 -9.99
C ILE A 78 -29.18 0.49 -8.99
N GLY A 79 -28.59 -0.69 -9.23
CA GLY A 79 -28.58 -1.81 -8.30
C GLY A 79 -27.22 -1.93 -7.60
N GLU A 80 -27.23 -2.39 -6.35
CA GLU A 80 -26.01 -2.64 -5.57
C GLU A 80 -25.56 -4.10 -5.71
N TYR A 81 -24.25 -4.36 -5.69
CA TYR A 81 -23.72 -5.73 -5.68
C TYR A 81 -23.67 -6.30 -4.26
N GLU A 82 -24.07 -7.56 -4.09
CA GLU A 82 -23.93 -8.32 -2.85
C GLU A 82 -22.51 -8.91 -2.69
N ASN A 83 -21.49 -8.07 -2.90
CA ASN A 83 -20.10 -8.50 -2.80
C ASN A 83 -19.70 -8.67 -1.33
N GLU A 84 -18.98 -9.75 -1.02
CA GLU A 84 -18.31 -9.89 0.27
C GLU A 84 -17.27 -8.79 0.48
N LEU A 85 -17.02 -8.46 1.75
CA LEU A 85 -16.00 -7.51 2.12
C LEU A 85 -14.63 -7.98 1.60
N PRO A 86 -13.85 -7.15 0.89
CA PRO A 86 -12.53 -7.55 0.41
C PRO A 86 -11.65 -7.99 1.58
N SER A 87 -11.17 -9.23 1.55
CA SER A 87 -10.42 -9.82 2.67
C SER A 87 -9.19 -8.99 3.06
N GLY A 88 -8.45 -8.47 2.08
CA GLY A 88 -7.32 -7.57 2.32
C GLY A 88 -7.71 -6.28 3.06
N TRP A 89 -8.88 -5.72 2.76
CA TRP A 89 -9.41 -4.57 3.49
C TRP A 89 -9.80 -4.98 4.92
N ALA A 90 -10.49 -6.10 5.07
CA ALA A 90 -10.92 -6.61 6.37
C ALA A 90 -9.74 -6.88 7.32
N TYR A 91 -8.70 -7.56 6.82
CA TYR A 91 -7.49 -7.84 7.61
C TYR A 91 -6.71 -6.57 7.95
N SER A 92 -6.60 -5.62 7.01
CA SER A 92 -5.91 -4.35 7.26
C SER A 92 -6.64 -3.50 8.30
N PHE A 93 -7.97 -3.43 8.19
CA PHE A 93 -8.82 -2.76 9.16
C PHE A 93 -8.65 -3.37 10.56
N LEU A 94 -8.73 -4.69 10.67
CA LEU A 94 -8.55 -5.38 11.94
C LEU A 94 -7.15 -5.17 12.53
N ALA A 95 -6.10 -5.24 11.71
CA ALA A 95 -4.72 -5.03 12.17
C ALA A 95 -4.52 -3.61 12.74
N VAL A 96 -5.01 -2.58 12.04
CA VAL A 96 -4.92 -1.19 12.51
C VAL A 96 -5.77 -0.97 13.75
N PHE A 97 -6.96 -1.59 13.82
CA PHE A 97 -7.81 -1.54 15.01
C PHE A 97 -7.12 -2.14 16.24
N LEU A 98 -6.55 -3.34 16.11
CA LEU A 98 -5.80 -4.00 17.19
C LEU A 98 -4.58 -3.18 17.62
N TRP A 99 -3.84 -2.62 16.65
CA TRP A 99 -2.73 -1.72 16.92
C TRP A 99 -3.18 -0.48 17.70
N SER A 100 -4.27 0.16 17.28
CA SER A 100 -4.82 1.34 17.94
C SER A 100 -5.24 1.05 19.38
N MET A 101 -5.85 -0.11 19.63
CA MET A 101 -6.21 -0.53 20.98
C MET A 101 -4.99 -0.81 21.84
N TRP A 102 -4.03 -1.59 21.34
CA TRP A 102 -2.79 -1.85 22.07
C TRP A 102 -2.04 -0.54 22.38
N TYR A 103 -1.89 0.34 21.38
CA TYR A 103 -1.20 1.61 21.53
C TYR A 103 -1.92 2.52 22.54
N GLY A 104 -3.25 2.64 22.45
CA GLY A 104 -4.02 3.49 23.36
C GLY A 104 -4.00 3.04 24.82
N PHE A 105 -4.03 1.73 25.09
CA PHE A 105 -4.10 1.20 26.46
C PHE A 105 -2.76 0.86 27.09
N PHE A 106 -1.78 0.42 26.30
CA PHE A 106 -0.52 -0.13 26.80
C PHE A 106 0.72 0.50 26.16
N GLY A 107 0.68 0.76 24.86
CA GLY A 107 1.84 1.20 24.09
C GLY A 107 2.17 2.69 24.22
N TYR A 108 1.21 3.54 24.61
CA TYR A 108 1.43 4.97 24.73
C TYR A 108 2.28 5.29 25.96
N PRO A 109 3.47 5.87 25.79
CA PRO A 109 4.41 6.07 26.88
C PRO A 109 4.06 7.33 27.68
N VAL A 110 3.03 7.24 28.52
CA VAL A 110 2.52 8.33 29.36
C VAL A 110 3.57 8.96 30.29
N ASN A 111 4.69 8.26 30.54
CA ASN A 111 5.74 8.69 31.46
C ASN A 111 7.07 9.06 30.78
N ALA A 112 7.15 9.05 29.44
CA ALA A 112 8.42 9.23 28.71
C ALA A 112 8.63 10.63 28.12
N TYR A 113 7.64 11.52 28.21
CA TYR A 113 7.73 12.88 27.71
C TYR A 113 7.38 13.85 28.85
N SER A 114 8.32 14.73 29.19
CA SER A 114 8.17 15.83 30.18
C SER A 114 7.87 17.15 29.50
#